data_AF-A0A5C8WWG5-F1
#
_entry.id   AF-A0A5C8WWG5-F1
#
_cell.length_a   1.000
_cell.length_b   1.000
_cell.length_c   1.000
_cell.angle_alpha   90.00
_cell.angle_beta   90.00
_cell.angle_gamma   90.00
#
_symmetry.space_group_name_H-M   'P 1'
#
loop_
_entity.id
_entity.type
_entity.pdbx_description
1 polymer ?
#
loop_
_entity_poly.entity_id
_entity_poly.type
_entity_poly.pdbx_seq_one_letter_code
_entity_poly.pdbx_strand_id
1 'polypeptide(L)'
;MRAGSTGARHATGCEPARREPDALRPRPTARVTDPAPASRKRDPRVDVLRGLALLIIFVDHIPNNAPALITPHNLGFSDAAELFVLFAGYSAMAAYGGLFRRAGTIETLKRVARRCLRIYLFQAALLLATLLIVRAWMDATGLVPRFGVAPLLQMGLWSGLWRGLLLNALPNYLDILPLYIVLLAAFPLYYAGMRRSVWGVLGVSALIWLLANLDPAFNLPNAAADDGWYFNPFAWQFLFAIGMALSVAIRGGDGLLPRRAWLRAACWLMLAVSLLQAAPWSAWNLPDLSLVAMAPPDKGHVAPLRLLHILAVIYLLFGSPRVYALTTSPRLRWLELCGRHSLEVFALGCLAALIGRISYRTFGPTWPLQVGVNVAGLAAMIALAWFLDRRARLSAAP
;
A
#
# COMPACT_ATOMS: atom_id res chain seq x y z
N MET A 1 -60.71 -64.82 -12.12
CA MET A 1 -60.76 -63.76 -11.08
C MET A 1 -60.73 -62.40 -11.77
N ARG A 2 -61.67 -61.49 -11.44
CA ARG A 2 -61.73 -60.02 -11.75
C ARG A 2 -61.53 -59.62 -13.24
N ALA A 3 -62.52 -59.06 -13.97
CA ALA A 3 -63.18 -57.74 -13.83
C ALA A 3 -62.17 -56.55 -13.83
N GLY A 4 -62.28 -55.50 -14.66
CA GLY A 4 -63.19 -55.17 -15.76
C GLY A 4 -62.83 -53.78 -16.38
N SER A 5 -63.46 -53.39 -17.51
CA SER A 5 -64.20 -52.12 -17.73
C SER A 5 -63.72 -50.83 -17.00
N THR A 6 -63.54 -49.61 -17.56
CA THR A 6 -63.96 -48.93 -18.83
C THR A 6 -63.43 -47.48 -18.87
N GLY A 7 -63.27 -46.86 -20.06
CA GLY A 7 -63.30 -45.39 -20.30
C GLY A 7 -62.10 -44.53 -19.80
N ALA A 8 -61.93 -43.24 -20.15
CA ALA A 8 -62.54 -42.39 -21.19
C ALA A 8 -61.63 -41.15 -21.52
N ARG A 9 -62.05 -40.31 -22.48
CA ARG A 9 -61.31 -39.29 -23.26
C ARG A 9 -60.89 -37.97 -22.53
N HIS A 10 -60.03 -37.19 -23.23
CA HIS A 10 -59.71 -35.75 -23.11
C HIS A 10 -58.82 -35.33 -21.90
N ALA A 11 -57.91 -34.35 -21.98
CA ALA A 11 -57.46 -33.44 -23.05
C ALA A 11 -55.89 -33.42 -23.12
N THR A 12 -55.10 -32.44 -23.59
CA THR A 12 -55.28 -31.02 -23.97
C THR A 12 -54.23 -30.57 -25.02
N GLY A 13 -54.08 -29.26 -25.28
CA GLY A 13 -53.25 -28.66 -26.34
C GLY A 13 -51.73 -28.83 -26.25
N CYS A 14 -51.10 -28.83 -27.43
CA CYS A 14 -49.66 -28.73 -27.62
C CYS A 14 -49.34 -27.33 -28.16
N GLU A 15 -48.65 -26.51 -27.36
CA GLU A 15 -48.21 -25.17 -27.74
C GLU A 15 -46.67 -25.14 -27.77
N PRO A 16 -46.02 -24.73 -28.88
CA PRO A 16 -44.57 -24.72 -28.97
C PRO A 16 -43.98 -23.51 -28.23
N ALA A 17 -43.29 -23.77 -27.12
CA ALA A 17 -42.62 -22.74 -26.34
C ALA A 17 -41.61 -21.94 -27.19
N ARG A 18 -41.86 -20.63 -27.34
CA ARG A 18 -40.93 -19.70 -28.01
C ARG A 18 -39.62 -19.67 -27.24
N ARG A 19 -38.49 -19.91 -27.91
CA ARG A 19 -37.16 -19.59 -27.39
C ARG A 19 -36.94 -18.09 -27.50
N GLU A 20 -37.02 -17.36 -26.39
CA GLU A 20 -36.45 -16.02 -26.31
C GLU A 20 -34.92 -16.10 -26.31
N PRO A 21 -34.21 -15.23 -27.06
CA PRO A 21 -32.77 -15.08 -26.92
C PRO A 21 -32.46 -14.21 -25.69
N ASP A 22 -31.85 -14.80 -24.65
CA ASP A 22 -31.37 -14.10 -23.44
C ASP A 22 -30.15 -13.22 -23.77
N ALA A 23 -30.40 -12.12 -24.49
CA ALA A 23 -29.44 -11.12 -24.89
C ALA A 23 -29.63 -9.82 -24.07
N LEU A 24 -28.51 -9.20 -23.66
CA LEU A 24 -28.45 -7.97 -22.88
C LEU A 24 -29.05 -8.01 -21.46
N ARG A 25 -28.51 -8.89 -20.60
CA ARG A 25 -28.36 -8.53 -19.18
C ARG A 25 -27.09 -7.69 -19.01
N PRO A 26 -27.15 -6.40 -18.62
CA PRO A 26 -25.95 -5.64 -18.32
C PRO A 26 -25.20 -6.30 -17.16
N ARG A 27 -23.87 -6.42 -17.27
CA ARG A 27 -23.04 -6.94 -16.17
C ARG A 27 -23.34 -6.14 -14.90
N PRO A 28 -23.44 -6.78 -13.72
CA PRO A 28 -23.60 -6.05 -12.47
C PRO A 28 -22.51 -4.99 -12.35
N THR A 29 -22.91 -3.73 -12.29
CA THR A 29 -22.02 -2.67 -11.79
C THR A 29 -21.53 -3.15 -10.43
N ALA A 30 -20.23 -3.08 -10.19
CA ALA A 30 -19.62 -3.54 -8.94
C ALA A 30 -20.02 -2.62 -7.78
N ARG A 31 -21.27 -2.79 -7.32
CA ARG A 31 -21.77 -2.28 -6.05
C ARG A 31 -21.16 -3.13 -4.94
N VAL A 32 -21.13 -2.59 -3.73
CA VAL A 32 -20.92 -3.40 -2.52
C VAL A 32 -22.19 -4.24 -2.31
N THR A 33 -22.33 -5.33 -3.06
CA THR A 33 -23.38 -6.33 -2.85
C THR A 33 -23.06 -7.09 -1.57
N ASP A 34 -23.97 -7.06 -0.61
CA ASP A 34 -23.72 -7.54 0.73
C ASP A 34 -23.87 -9.07 0.85
N PRO A 35 -22.79 -9.82 1.10
CA PRO A 35 -22.91 -11.23 1.46
C PRO A 35 -23.24 -11.37 2.95
N ALA A 36 -23.89 -12.49 3.28
CA ALA A 36 -24.20 -12.90 4.64
C ALA A 36 -22.95 -12.88 5.57
N PRO A 37 -23.13 -12.76 6.90
CA PRO A 37 -22.05 -12.45 7.83
C PRO A 37 -21.15 -13.67 8.17
N ALA A 38 -20.58 -14.32 7.15
CA ALA A 38 -19.45 -15.22 7.35
C ALA A 38 -18.29 -14.47 8.05
N SER A 39 -17.55 -15.21 8.88
CA SER A 39 -16.29 -14.79 9.49
C SER A 39 -15.19 -14.75 8.41
N ARG A 40 -15.26 -13.71 7.55
CA ARG A 40 -14.32 -13.51 6.45
C ARG A 40 -12.89 -13.43 6.98
N LYS A 41 -12.15 -14.53 6.78
CA LYS A 41 -10.74 -14.67 7.12
C LYS A 41 -9.95 -13.50 6.51
N ARG A 42 -8.98 -13.00 7.29
CA ARG A 42 -7.97 -12.03 6.84
C ARG A 42 -7.25 -12.59 5.61
N ASP A 43 -7.03 -11.77 4.59
CA ASP A 43 -6.39 -12.17 3.33
C ASP A 43 -4.85 -12.18 3.52
N PRO A 44 -4.21 -13.37 3.66
CA PRO A 44 -2.80 -13.44 4.07
C PRO A 44 -1.86 -12.83 3.03
N ARG A 45 -2.27 -12.80 1.76
CA ARG A 45 -1.49 -12.24 0.65
C ARG A 45 -1.12 -10.79 0.89
N VAL A 46 -2.09 -10.02 1.40
CA VAL A 46 -1.93 -8.59 1.65
C VAL A 46 -0.96 -8.37 2.79
N ASP A 47 -0.97 -9.21 3.82
CA ASP A 47 0.03 -9.15 4.88
C ASP A 47 1.42 -9.58 4.38
N VAL A 48 1.54 -10.66 3.61
CA VAL A 48 2.84 -11.08 3.02
C VAL A 48 3.43 -9.99 2.13
N LEU A 49 2.63 -9.39 1.24
CA LEU A 49 3.11 -8.35 0.33
C LEU A 49 3.37 -7.01 1.04
N ARG A 50 2.60 -6.66 2.09
CA ARG A 50 2.92 -5.55 3.00
C ARG A 50 4.22 -5.80 3.75
N GLY A 51 4.45 -7.02 4.23
CA GLY A 51 5.68 -7.42 4.90
C GLY A 51 6.90 -7.28 4.00
N LEU A 52 6.79 -7.75 2.75
CA LEU A 52 7.83 -7.57 1.74
C LEU A 52 8.09 -6.09 1.45
N ALA A 53 7.03 -5.28 1.28
CA ALA A 53 7.14 -3.84 1.07
C ALA A 53 7.91 -3.15 2.20
N LEU A 54 7.69 -3.52 3.47
CA LEU A 54 8.40 -2.94 4.62
C LEU A 54 9.90 -3.22 4.60
N LEU A 55 10.30 -4.44 4.25
CA LEU A 55 11.72 -4.82 4.19
C LEU A 55 12.42 -4.12 3.02
N ILE A 56 11.73 -3.99 1.88
CA ILE A 56 12.20 -3.20 0.72
C ILE A 56 12.34 -1.72 1.10
N ILE A 57 11.32 -1.13 1.75
CA ILE A 57 11.36 0.26 2.24
C ILE A 57 12.59 0.51 3.11
N PHE A 58 12.91 -0.38 4.05
CA PHE A 58 14.11 -0.28 4.89
C PHE A 58 15.40 -0.23 4.04
N VAL A 59 15.55 -1.14 3.08
CA VAL A 59 16.71 -1.21 2.17
C VAL A 59 16.84 0.08 1.35
N ASP A 60 15.73 0.56 0.77
CA ASP A 60 15.68 1.75 -0.09
C ASP A 60 15.90 3.07 0.68
N HIS A 61 15.63 3.09 2.00
CA HIS A 61 15.79 4.29 2.83
C HIS A 61 17.26 4.55 3.24
N ILE A 62 18.16 3.59 3.01
CA ILE A 62 19.60 3.75 3.23
C ILE A 62 20.24 4.21 1.91
N PRO A 63 20.92 5.38 1.86
CA PRO A 63 21.52 5.88 0.63
C PRO A 63 22.79 5.09 0.28
N ASN A 64 23.14 4.99 -1.00
CA ASN A 64 24.34 4.28 -1.48
C ASN A 64 24.40 2.82 -1.00
N ASN A 65 23.24 2.16 -0.91
CA ASN A 65 23.08 0.80 -0.42
C ASN A 65 22.96 -0.18 -1.60
N ALA A 66 23.95 -1.04 -1.82
CA ALA A 66 24.01 -1.92 -2.99
C ALA A 66 22.76 -2.82 -3.19
N PRO A 67 22.13 -3.39 -2.14
CA PRO A 67 20.89 -4.15 -2.28
C PRO A 67 19.70 -3.33 -2.82
N ALA A 68 19.71 -1.99 -2.68
CA ALA A 68 18.67 -1.13 -3.24
C ALA A 68 18.68 -1.13 -4.78
N LEU A 69 19.81 -1.41 -5.42
CA LEU A 69 19.93 -1.44 -6.89
C LEU A 69 19.04 -2.51 -7.55
N ILE A 70 18.58 -3.51 -6.79
CA ILE A 70 17.72 -4.60 -7.27
C ILE A 70 16.30 -4.57 -6.66
N THR A 71 15.88 -3.45 -6.05
CA THR A 71 14.52 -3.27 -5.53
C THR A 71 13.60 -2.62 -6.57
N PRO A 72 12.27 -2.73 -6.42
CA PRO A 72 11.31 -2.05 -7.30
C PRO A 72 11.54 -0.54 -7.48
N HIS A 73 12.19 0.13 -6.52
CA HIS A 73 12.55 1.54 -6.61
C HIS A 73 13.54 1.84 -7.75
N ASN A 74 14.44 0.91 -8.06
CA ASN A 74 15.41 1.01 -9.16
C ASN A 74 15.07 0.12 -10.36
N LEU A 75 14.09 -0.80 -10.24
CA LEU A 75 13.72 -1.74 -11.32
C LEU A 75 12.42 -1.37 -12.07
N GLY A 76 11.82 -0.21 -11.79
CA GLY A 76 10.61 0.24 -12.45
C GLY A 76 10.15 1.62 -12.02
N PHE A 77 8.97 2.05 -12.47
CA PHE A 77 8.50 3.42 -12.23
C PHE A 77 7.88 3.64 -10.84
N SER A 78 7.46 2.59 -10.13
CA SER A 78 6.85 2.70 -8.79
C SER A 78 7.57 1.81 -7.79
N ASP A 79 7.56 2.20 -6.52
CA ASP A 79 8.25 1.48 -5.46
C ASP A 79 7.28 0.87 -4.44
N ALA A 80 7.84 0.46 -3.29
CA ALA A 80 7.08 -0.17 -2.23
C ALA A 80 6.06 0.77 -1.55
N ALA A 81 6.19 2.10 -1.70
CA ALA A 81 5.23 3.05 -1.14
C ALA A 81 3.86 2.97 -1.82
N GLU A 82 3.80 2.92 -3.16
CA GLU A 82 2.52 2.78 -3.89
C GLU A 82 1.80 1.48 -3.52
N LEU A 83 2.56 0.38 -3.40
CA LEU A 83 2.06 -0.91 -2.93
C LEU A 83 1.50 -0.82 -1.51
N PHE A 84 2.19 -0.12 -0.61
CA PHE A 84 1.79 0.04 0.79
C PHE A 84 0.52 0.87 0.97
N VAL A 85 0.39 1.99 0.23
CA VAL A 85 -0.80 2.88 0.28
C VAL A 85 -2.01 2.23 -0.39
N LEU A 86 -1.83 1.53 -1.52
CA LEU A 86 -2.90 0.75 -2.14
C LEU A 86 -3.40 -0.35 -1.19
N PHE A 87 -2.50 -1.05 -0.50
CA PHE A 87 -2.92 -2.01 0.53
C PHE A 87 -3.46 -1.38 1.80
N ALA A 88 -3.14 -0.13 2.13
CA ALA A 88 -3.84 0.59 3.19
C ALA A 88 -5.34 0.74 2.85
N GLY A 89 -5.67 1.11 1.61
CA GLY A 89 -7.04 1.16 1.11
C GLY A 89 -7.72 -0.22 1.11
N TYR A 90 -7.03 -1.25 0.62
CA TYR A 90 -7.56 -2.62 0.61
C TYR A 90 -7.89 -3.11 2.02
N SER A 91 -6.96 -2.95 2.96
CA SER A 91 -7.11 -3.35 4.36
C SER A 91 -8.21 -2.55 5.06
N ALA A 92 -8.32 -1.24 4.80
CA ALA A 92 -9.37 -0.40 5.39
C ALA A 92 -10.77 -0.87 4.96
N MET A 93 -11.00 -1.06 3.66
CA MET A 93 -12.27 -1.61 3.16
C MET A 93 -12.51 -3.04 3.70
N ALA A 94 -11.47 -3.87 3.76
CA ALA A 94 -11.59 -5.25 4.22
C ALA A 94 -11.99 -5.36 5.70
N ALA A 95 -11.45 -4.49 6.55
CA ALA A 95 -11.64 -4.49 8.00
C ALA A 95 -12.89 -3.70 8.45
N TYR A 96 -13.10 -2.50 7.92
CA TYR A 96 -14.14 -1.59 8.39
C TYR A 96 -15.38 -1.56 7.50
N GLY A 97 -15.29 -1.97 6.23
CA GLY A 97 -16.42 -1.88 5.28
C GLY A 97 -17.64 -2.74 5.67
N GLY A 98 -17.42 -3.87 6.34
CA GLY A 98 -18.51 -4.65 6.95
C GLY A 98 -18.88 -4.21 8.37
N LEU A 99 -18.05 -3.39 9.02
CA LEU A 99 -18.22 -3.00 10.42
C LEU A 99 -19.32 -1.95 10.59
N PHE A 100 -19.45 -1.01 9.64
CA PHE A 100 -20.51 0.00 9.63
C PHE A 100 -21.92 -0.61 9.79
N ARG A 101 -22.17 -1.78 9.20
CA ARG A 101 -23.45 -2.51 9.38
C ARG A 101 -23.47 -3.36 10.66
N ARG A 102 -22.36 -4.01 11.02
CA ARG A 102 -22.30 -4.96 12.15
C ARG A 102 -22.24 -4.32 13.53
N ALA A 103 -21.66 -3.12 13.64
CA ALA A 103 -21.46 -2.40 14.91
C ALA A 103 -21.97 -0.94 14.87
N GLY A 104 -22.54 -0.51 13.74
CA GLY A 104 -23.01 0.86 13.55
C GLY A 104 -21.91 1.86 13.21
N THR A 105 -22.33 3.06 12.82
CA THR A 105 -21.45 4.15 12.38
C THR A 105 -20.54 4.65 13.50
N ILE A 106 -21.09 4.93 14.68
CA ILE A 106 -20.35 5.52 15.80
C ILE A 106 -19.19 4.62 16.25
N GLU A 107 -19.44 3.33 16.45
CA GLU A 107 -18.37 2.39 16.86
C GLU A 107 -17.33 2.16 15.75
N THR A 108 -17.74 2.23 14.49
CA THR A 108 -16.80 2.17 13.37
C THR A 108 -15.90 3.41 13.36
N LEU A 109 -16.47 4.62 13.49
CA LEU A 109 -15.71 5.87 13.60
C LEU A 109 -14.77 5.87 14.81
N LYS A 110 -15.21 5.41 15.99
CA LYS A 110 -14.35 5.25 17.18
C LYS A 110 -13.18 4.28 16.95
N ARG A 111 -13.33 3.24 16.12
CA ARG A 111 -12.23 2.32 15.77
C ARG A 111 -11.28 2.92 14.73
N VAL A 112 -11.80 3.67 13.76
CA VAL A 112 -10.99 4.45 12.80
C VAL A 112 -10.18 5.51 13.54
N ALA A 113 -10.81 6.35 14.37
CA ALA A 113 -10.16 7.39 15.15
C ALA A 113 -9.07 6.85 16.09
N ARG A 114 -9.33 5.75 16.81
CA ARG A 114 -8.30 5.07 17.62
C ARG A 114 -7.13 4.55 16.79
N ARG A 115 -7.36 4.13 15.53
CA ARG A 115 -6.28 3.71 14.63
C ARG A 115 -5.48 4.90 14.12
N CYS A 116 -6.13 6.02 13.75
CA CYS A 116 -5.46 7.26 13.40
C CYS A 116 -4.61 7.79 14.56
N LEU A 117 -5.15 7.83 15.78
CA LEU A 117 -4.40 8.22 16.99
C LEU A 117 -3.18 7.34 17.22
N ARG A 118 -3.30 6.01 17.06
CA ARG A 118 -2.14 5.10 17.17
C ARG A 118 -1.07 5.41 16.12
N ILE A 119 -1.45 5.69 14.88
CA ILE A 119 -0.48 6.06 13.83
C ILE A 119 0.17 7.42 14.16
N TYR A 120 -0.60 8.39 14.64
CA TYR A 120 -0.11 9.69 15.08
C TYR A 120 0.90 9.59 16.24
N LEU A 121 0.62 8.76 17.25
CA LEU A 121 1.55 8.54 18.37
C LEU A 121 2.86 7.88 17.90
N PHE A 122 2.79 6.96 16.93
CA PHE A 122 4.00 6.41 16.30
C PHE A 122 4.76 7.46 15.48
N GLN A 123 4.08 8.33 14.74
CA GLN A 123 4.70 9.45 14.03
C GLN A 123 5.39 10.43 14.98
N ALA A 124 4.73 10.83 16.06
CA ALA A 124 5.28 11.70 17.09
C ALA A 124 6.53 11.08 17.75
N ALA A 125 6.48 9.79 18.11
CA ALA A 125 7.61 9.06 18.68
C ALA A 125 8.78 8.93 17.69
N LEU A 126 8.52 8.64 16.41
CA LEU A 126 9.55 8.55 15.36
C LEU A 126 10.20 9.91 15.07
N LEU A 127 9.41 10.98 15.05
CA LEU A 127 9.90 12.35 14.88
C LEU A 127 10.84 12.72 16.02
N LEU A 128 10.38 12.57 17.28
CA LEU A 128 11.18 12.86 18.47
C LEU A 128 12.44 12.02 18.52
N ALA A 129 12.34 10.70 18.31
CA ALA A 129 13.48 9.81 18.29
C ALA A 129 14.50 10.19 17.20
N THR A 130 14.05 10.53 15.99
CA THR A 130 14.96 10.95 14.92
C THR A 130 15.66 12.27 15.26
N LEU A 131 14.92 13.27 15.75
CA LEU A 131 15.50 14.57 16.14
C LEU A 131 16.58 14.40 17.21
N LEU A 132 16.32 13.56 18.22
CA LEU A 132 17.30 13.26 19.28
C LEU A 132 18.50 12.46 18.78
N ILE A 133 18.29 11.40 17.97
CA ILE A 133 19.38 10.59 17.40
C ILE A 133 20.27 11.43 16.48
N VAL A 134 19.68 12.23 15.61
CA VAL A 134 20.45 13.10 14.70
C VAL A 134 21.17 14.19 15.47
N ARG A 135 20.55 14.79 16.50
CA ARG A 135 21.23 15.79 17.34
C ARG A 135 22.42 15.19 18.08
N ALA A 136 22.25 14.04 18.73
CA ALA A 136 23.35 13.35 19.42
C ALA A 136 24.48 12.94 18.45
N TRP A 137 24.14 12.51 17.23
CA TRP A 137 25.12 12.22 16.19
C TRP A 137 25.87 13.49 15.72
N MET A 138 25.19 14.63 15.58
CA MET A 138 25.85 15.92 15.29
C MET A 138 26.83 16.31 16.40
N ASP A 139 26.39 16.23 17.66
CA ASP A 139 27.22 16.59 18.82
C ASP A 139 28.43 15.66 18.97
N ALA A 140 28.29 14.37 18.65
CA ALA A 140 29.37 13.38 18.74
C ALA A 140 30.36 13.38 17.55
N THR A 141 29.98 13.89 16.38
CA THR A 141 30.81 13.81 15.15
C THR A 141 31.18 15.15 14.53
N GLY A 142 30.54 16.25 14.94
CA GLY A 142 30.64 17.54 14.27
C GLY A 142 29.99 17.61 12.88
N LEU A 143 29.40 16.51 12.38
CA LEU A 143 28.83 16.44 11.05
C LEU A 143 27.42 17.03 11.00
N VAL A 144 27.14 17.87 10.01
CA VAL A 144 25.81 18.46 9.78
C VAL A 144 24.97 17.53 8.88
N PRO A 145 23.68 17.26 9.19
CA PRO A 145 22.80 16.49 8.33
C PRO A 145 22.43 17.30 7.08
N ARG A 146 22.45 16.65 5.90
CA ARG A 146 21.91 17.18 4.63
C ARG A 146 20.75 16.30 4.13
N PHE A 147 19.90 15.85 5.04
CA PHE A 147 18.82 14.90 4.78
C PHE A 147 17.75 14.98 5.88
N GLY A 148 16.54 14.52 5.55
CA GLY A 148 15.49 14.23 6.53
C GLY A 148 15.12 15.43 7.41
N VAL A 149 15.42 15.34 8.71
CA VAL A 149 15.06 16.36 9.72
C VAL A 149 15.92 17.63 9.69
N ALA A 150 16.86 17.78 8.76
CA ALA A 150 17.72 18.96 8.70
C ALA A 150 16.95 20.31 8.71
N PRO A 151 15.85 20.51 7.96
CA PRO A 151 15.07 21.75 8.03
C PRO A 151 14.43 21.97 9.41
N LEU A 152 13.92 20.91 10.05
CA LEU A 152 13.31 21.00 11.39
C LEU A 152 14.35 21.37 12.45
N LEU A 153 15.59 20.89 12.32
CA LEU A 153 16.69 21.26 13.22
C LEU A 153 17.16 22.71 12.98
N GLN A 154 17.13 23.20 11.74
CA GLN A 154 17.44 24.60 11.39
C GLN A 154 16.41 25.60 11.94
N MET A 155 15.14 25.20 12.07
CA MET A 155 14.10 25.99 12.76
C MET A 155 14.31 26.05 14.30
N GLY A 156 15.27 25.30 14.84
CA GLY A 156 15.45 25.06 16.27
C GLY A 156 14.67 23.83 16.74
N LEU A 157 15.28 23.01 17.60
CA LEU A 157 14.78 21.70 18.01
C LEU A 157 13.33 21.71 18.51
N TRP A 158 12.96 22.68 19.35
CA TRP A 158 11.61 22.80 19.89
C TRP A 158 10.58 23.24 18.83
N SER A 159 10.92 24.26 18.04
CA SER A 159 10.08 24.76 16.94
C SER A 159 9.83 23.69 15.88
N GLY A 160 10.88 22.97 15.47
CA GLY A 160 10.81 21.87 14.51
C GLY A 160 9.99 20.69 15.03
N LEU A 161 10.18 20.30 16.30
CA LEU A 161 9.34 19.30 16.96
C LEU A 161 7.87 19.72 16.96
N TRP A 162 7.55 20.95 17.40
CA TRP A 162 6.18 21.44 17.46
C TRP A 162 5.51 21.50 16.08
N ARG A 163 6.19 22.05 15.07
CA ARG A 163 5.69 22.08 13.68
C ARG A 163 5.50 20.67 13.10
N GLY A 164 6.37 19.71 13.43
CA GLY A 164 6.22 18.33 12.99
C GLY A 164 5.08 17.58 13.71
N LEU A 165 4.84 17.86 14.99
CA LEU A 165 3.68 17.35 15.73
C LEU A 165 2.35 17.92 15.17
N LEU A 166 2.35 19.19 14.79
CA LEU A 166 1.22 19.84 14.09
C LEU A 166 1.03 19.35 12.64
N LEU A 167 1.85 18.41 12.14
CA LEU A 167 1.88 17.95 10.75
C LEU A 167 2.09 19.09 9.72
N ASN A 168 2.73 20.18 10.16
CA ASN A 168 3.03 21.36 9.37
C ASN A 168 4.47 21.34 8.81
N ALA A 169 5.41 20.66 9.47
CA ALA A 169 6.79 20.47 8.99
C ALA A 169 7.09 18.97 8.92
N LEU A 170 7.01 18.38 7.73
CA LEU A 170 7.12 16.95 7.53
C LEU A 170 8.40 16.62 6.76
N PRO A 171 9.36 15.90 7.38
CA PRO A 171 10.55 15.45 6.67
C PRO A 171 10.17 14.27 5.77
N ASN A 172 10.59 14.32 4.50
CA ASN A 172 10.07 13.47 3.40
C ASN A 172 10.05 11.95 3.67
N TYR A 173 10.95 11.44 4.53
CA TYR A 173 11.04 10.02 4.88
C TYR A 173 10.06 9.56 6.00
N LEU A 174 9.40 10.49 6.71
CA LEU A 174 8.34 10.18 7.70
C LEU A 174 6.93 10.55 7.21
N ASP A 175 6.81 11.23 6.06
CA ASP A 175 5.57 11.85 5.57
C ASP A 175 4.48 10.83 5.14
N ILE A 176 4.86 9.56 4.93
CA ILE A 176 3.89 8.47 4.62
C ILE A 176 2.93 8.14 5.78
N LEU A 177 3.29 8.41 7.05
CA LEU A 177 2.39 8.20 8.19
C LEU A 177 1.33 9.31 8.33
N PRO A 178 1.67 10.61 8.25
CA PRO A 178 0.72 11.72 8.07
C PRO A 178 -0.27 11.47 6.92
N LEU A 179 0.23 11.10 5.73
CA LEU A 179 -0.61 10.69 4.60
C LEU A 179 -1.61 9.61 5.02
N TYR A 180 -1.15 8.53 5.65
CA TYR A 180 -2.04 7.43 6.05
C TYR A 180 -3.09 7.87 7.09
N ILE A 181 -2.78 8.81 7.99
CA ILE A 181 -3.77 9.40 8.90
C ILE A 181 -4.87 10.12 8.11
N VAL A 182 -4.51 10.96 7.13
CA VAL A 182 -5.47 11.69 6.28
C VAL A 182 -6.35 10.73 5.49
N LEU A 183 -5.75 9.76 4.80
CA LEU A 183 -6.47 8.78 3.98
C LEU A 183 -7.41 7.89 4.82
N LEU A 184 -6.97 7.47 6.01
CA LEU A 184 -7.77 6.67 6.91
C LEU A 184 -8.86 7.49 7.62
N ALA A 185 -8.64 8.78 7.88
CA ALA A 185 -9.68 9.69 8.36
C ALA A 185 -10.75 9.95 7.29
N ALA A 186 -10.36 10.03 6.01
CA ALA A 186 -11.28 10.19 4.88
C ALA A 186 -12.04 8.90 4.51
N PHE A 187 -11.58 7.73 4.93
CA PHE A 187 -12.18 6.42 4.63
C PHE A 187 -13.72 6.34 4.79
N PRO A 188 -14.37 6.92 5.82
CA PRO A 188 -15.83 6.89 5.95
C PRO A 188 -16.56 7.56 4.77
N LEU A 189 -15.98 8.61 4.18
CA LEU A 189 -16.51 9.30 3.01
C LEU A 189 -16.39 8.43 1.75
N TYR A 190 -15.20 7.85 1.51
CA TYR A 190 -14.99 6.87 0.42
C TYR A 190 -15.96 5.70 0.55
N TYR A 191 -16.13 5.14 1.75
CA TYR A 191 -17.08 4.05 2.00
C TYR A 191 -18.52 4.47 1.71
N ALA A 192 -18.96 5.63 2.20
CA ALA A 192 -20.31 6.15 1.96
C ALA A 192 -20.61 6.39 0.46
N GLY A 193 -19.60 6.82 -0.32
CA GLY A 193 -19.69 6.92 -1.76
C GLY A 193 -19.71 5.56 -2.46
N MET A 194 -18.81 4.64 -2.10
CA MET A 194 -18.68 3.32 -2.74
C MET A 194 -19.89 2.42 -2.52
N ARG A 195 -20.67 2.61 -1.43
CA ARG A 195 -21.98 1.97 -1.28
C ARG A 195 -22.98 2.35 -2.39
N ARG A 196 -22.87 3.55 -2.97
CA ARG A 196 -23.70 4.00 -4.10
C ARG A 196 -23.09 3.59 -5.43
N SER A 197 -21.81 3.93 -5.65
CA SER A 197 -21.08 3.56 -6.87
C SER A 197 -19.57 3.53 -6.62
N VAL A 198 -18.95 2.37 -6.78
CA VAL A 198 -17.47 2.24 -6.76
C VAL A 198 -16.85 3.04 -7.90
N TRP A 199 -17.42 2.96 -9.11
CA TRP A 199 -16.94 3.71 -10.27
C TRP A 199 -17.11 5.23 -10.12
N GLY A 200 -18.18 5.69 -9.47
CA GLY A 200 -18.37 7.11 -9.18
C GLY A 200 -17.30 7.66 -8.25
N VAL A 201 -16.95 6.91 -7.19
CA VAL A 201 -15.85 7.29 -6.29
C VAL A 201 -14.51 7.23 -7.00
N LEU A 202 -14.25 6.20 -7.82
CA LEU A 202 -13.01 6.13 -8.61
C LEU A 202 -12.92 7.28 -9.63
N GLY A 203 -14.02 7.71 -10.25
CA GLY A 203 -14.03 8.84 -11.19
C GLY A 203 -13.71 10.17 -10.51
N VAL A 204 -14.35 10.46 -9.37
CA VAL A 204 -14.04 11.67 -8.58
C VAL A 204 -12.60 11.63 -8.06
N SER A 205 -12.15 10.49 -7.56
CA SER A 205 -10.80 10.27 -7.05
C SER A 205 -9.74 10.41 -8.16
N ALA A 206 -10.02 9.92 -9.37
CA ALA A 206 -9.18 10.10 -10.56
C ALA A 206 -9.12 11.57 -11.01
N LEU A 207 -10.23 12.31 -10.94
CA LEU A 207 -10.26 13.74 -11.27
C LEU A 207 -9.38 14.55 -10.30
N ILE A 208 -9.46 14.29 -8.99
CA ILE A 208 -8.61 14.95 -7.98
C ILE A 208 -7.13 14.63 -8.22
N TRP A 209 -6.79 13.37 -8.54
CA TRP A 209 -5.42 12.97 -8.90
C TRP A 209 -4.94 13.63 -10.19
N LEU A 210 -5.80 13.75 -11.20
CA LEU A 210 -5.47 14.41 -12.47
C LEU A 210 -5.20 15.91 -12.23
N LEU A 211 -6.03 16.60 -11.46
CA LEU A 211 -5.80 18.00 -11.09
C LEU A 211 -4.46 18.18 -10.38
N ALA A 212 -4.11 17.30 -9.44
CA ALA A 212 -2.81 17.31 -8.76
C ALA A 212 -1.61 17.00 -9.69
N ASN A 213 -1.82 16.41 -10.86
CA ASN A 213 -0.78 16.20 -11.87
C ASN A 213 -0.71 17.32 -12.91
N LEU A 214 -1.76 18.13 -13.04
CA LEU A 214 -1.82 19.30 -13.93
C LEU A 214 -1.33 20.57 -13.25
N ASP A 215 -1.57 20.69 -11.93
CA ASP A 215 -1.12 21.80 -11.10
C ASP A 215 -0.34 21.28 -9.88
N PRO A 216 1.01 21.31 -9.89
CA PRO A 216 1.82 20.93 -8.75
C PRO A 216 1.60 21.79 -7.49
N ALA A 217 1.04 23.00 -7.62
CA ALA A 217 0.67 23.82 -6.46
C ALA A 217 -0.59 23.30 -5.74
N PHE A 218 -1.33 22.36 -6.35
CA PHE A 218 -2.47 21.69 -5.72
C PHE A 218 -2.01 20.60 -4.72
N ASN A 219 -1.34 21.06 -3.66
CA ASN A 219 -0.76 20.28 -2.58
C ASN A 219 -1.08 20.90 -1.21
N LEU A 220 -0.77 20.20 -0.12
CA LEU A 220 -0.77 20.79 1.22
C LEU A 220 0.57 21.48 1.50
N PRO A 221 0.60 22.64 2.20
CA PRO A 221 1.83 23.33 2.53
C PRO A 221 2.67 22.56 3.56
N ASN A 222 3.99 22.65 3.43
CA ASN A 222 4.97 22.04 4.32
C ASN A 222 6.03 23.08 4.69
N ALA A 223 6.13 23.48 5.95
CA ALA A 223 7.13 24.44 6.38
C ALA A 223 8.57 23.92 6.27
N ALA A 224 8.77 22.62 6.00
CA ALA A 224 10.08 21.99 5.80
C ALA A 224 10.48 21.82 4.31
N ALA A 225 9.59 22.12 3.35
CA ALA A 225 9.85 21.99 1.91
C ALA A 225 8.91 22.88 1.09
N ASP A 226 9.46 23.68 0.18
CA ASP A 226 8.70 24.70 -0.56
C ASP A 226 7.60 24.10 -1.47
N ASP A 227 7.82 22.90 -2.02
CA ASP A 227 6.88 22.17 -2.88
C ASP A 227 5.71 21.50 -2.11
N GLY A 228 5.62 21.70 -0.79
CA GLY A 228 4.56 21.15 0.05
C GLY A 228 4.83 19.74 0.58
N TRP A 229 3.77 18.96 0.80
CA TRP A 229 3.87 17.58 1.27
C TRP A 229 4.52 16.70 0.20
N TYR A 230 5.50 15.89 0.60
CA TYR A 230 6.22 15.02 -0.33
C TYR A 230 5.31 13.91 -0.86
N PHE A 231 4.41 13.38 -0.04
CA PHE A 231 3.33 12.52 -0.48
C PHE A 231 2.03 13.34 -0.62
N ASN A 232 1.83 14.01 -1.75
CA ASN A 232 0.67 14.88 -1.99
C ASN A 232 -0.66 14.11 -1.75
N PRO A 233 -1.47 14.45 -0.73
CA PRO A 233 -2.66 13.68 -0.39
C PRO A 233 -3.73 13.66 -1.50
N PHE A 234 -3.79 14.69 -2.35
CA PHE A 234 -4.73 14.77 -3.47
C PHE A 234 -4.38 13.79 -4.60
N ALA A 235 -3.10 13.50 -4.79
CA ALA A 235 -2.65 12.45 -5.71
C ALA A 235 -2.78 11.05 -5.08
N TRP A 236 -2.18 10.86 -3.90
CA TRP A 236 -2.04 9.55 -3.26
C TRP A 236 -3.37 8.94 -2.80
N GLN A 237 -4.42 9.74 -2.62
CA GLN A 237 -5.77 9.22 -2.33
C GLN A 237 -6.33 8.32 -3.44
N PHE A 238 -5.89 8.46 -4.69
CA PHE A 238 -6.37 7.62 -5.78
C PHE A 238 -5.88 6.18 -5.65
N LEU A 239 -4.62 5.95 -5.25
CA LEU A 239 -4.12 4.61 -4.92
C LEU A 239 -4.92 3.97 -3.77
N PHE A 240 -5.29 4.76 -2.76
CA PHE A 240 -6.12 4.29 -1.65
C PHE A 240 -7.53 3.91 -2.10
N ALA A 241 -8.17 4.73 -2.96
CA ALA A 241 -9.47 4.43 -3.55
C ALA A 241 -9.43 3.19 -4.46
N ILE A 242 -8.39 3.05 -5.28
CA ILE A 242 -8.11 1.85 -6.09
C ILE A 242 -7.98 0.61 -5.18
N GLY A 243 -7.25 0.72 -4.07
CA GLY A 243 -7.11 -0.33 -3.08
C GLY A 243 -8.44 -0.75 -2.44
N MET A 244 -9.27 0.22 -2.07
CA MET A 244 -10.63 -0.03 -1.57
C MET A 244 -11.50 -0.74 -2.61
N ALA A 245 -11.46 -0.29 -3.88
CA ALA A 245 -12.20 -0.91 -4.98
C ALA A 245 -11.71 -2.34 -5.29
N LEU A 246 -10.40 -2.58 -5.24
CA LEU A 246 -9.80 -3.92 -5.36
C LEU A 246 -10.32 -4.85 -4.25
N SER A 247 -10.44 -4.36 -3.01
CA SER A 247 -11.01 -5.13 -1.89
C SER A 247 -12.47 -5.54 -2.15
N VAL A 248 -13.28 -4.65 -2.73
CA VAL A 248 -14.66 -4.96 -3.14
C VAL A 248 -14.66 -6.02 -4.26
N ALA A 249 -13.86 -5.82 -5.31
CA ALA A 249 -13.81 -6.74 -6.47
C ALA A 249 -13.35 -8.15 -6.07
N ILE A 250 -12.24 -8.26 -5.33
CA ILE A 250 -11.67 -9.53 -4.88
C ILE A 250 -12.62 -10.27 -3.92
N ARG A 251 -13.32 -9.55 -3.04
CA ARG A 251 -14.28 -10.14 -2.09
C ARG A 251 -15.67 -10.38 -2.69
N GLY A 252 -15.93 -9.92 -3.92
CA GLY A 252 -17.14 -10.21 -4.69
C GLY A 252 -16.97 -11.37 -5.69
N GLY A 253 -15.73 -11.69 -6.09
CA GLY A 253 -15.40 -12.77 -7.03
C GLY A 253 -14.79 -14.01 -6.36
N ASP A 254 -14.00 -14.76 -7.15
CA ASP A 254 -13.29 -15.99 -6.76
C ASP A 254 -12.01 -15.72 -5.92
N GLY A 255 -11.84 -14.50 -5.41
CA GLY A 255 -10.62 -14.06 -4.75
C GLY A 255 -9.51 -13.59 -5.69
N LEU A 256 -9.71 -13.57 -7.00
CA LEU A 256 -8.70 -13.20 -8.00
C LEU A 256 -9.24 -12.19 -9.04
N LEU A 257 -8.34 -11.54 -9.78
CA LEU A 257 -8.70 -10.65 -10.89
C LEU A 257 -8.92 -11.43 -12.20
N PRO A 258 -9.76 -10.92 -13.13
CA PRO A 258 -10.03 -11.59 -14.41
C PRO A 258 -8.77 -11.79 -15.26
N ARG A 259 -8.45 -13.04 -15.62
CA ARG A 259 -7.16 -13.47 -16.18
C ARG A 259 -7.04 -13.31 -17.70
N ARG A 260 -7.45 -12.15 -18.25
CA ARG A 260 -7.43 -11.88 -19.71
C ARG A 260 -6.00 -11.94 -20.26
N ALA A 261 -5.78 -12.71 -21.32
CA ALA A 261 -4.44 -12.94 -21.87
C ALA A 261 -3.78 -11.64 -22.37
N TRP A 262 -4.50 -10.83 -23.15
CA TRP A 262 -4.00 -9.55 -23.66
C TRP A 262 -3.64 -8.57 -22.54
N LEU A 263 -4.42 -8.52 -21.46
CA LEU A 263 -4.15 -7.61 -20.34
C LEU A 263 -2.94 -8.06 -19.53
N ARG A 264 -2.76 -9.39 -19.34
CA ARG A 264 -1.51 -9.93 -18.76
C ARG A 264 -0.29 -9.59 -19.63
N ALA A 265 -0.42 -9.69 -20.95
CA ALA A 265 0.66 -9.33 -21.87
C ALA A 265 0.99 -7.83 -21.80
N ALA A 266 -0.02 -6.95 -21.78
CA ALA A 266 0.16 -5.51 -21.61
C ALA A 266 0.83 -5.16 -20.27
N CYS A 267 0.45 -5.82 -19.18
CA CYS A 267 1.09 -5.62 -17.88
C CYS A 267 2.55 -6.10 -17.88
N TRP A 268 2.86 -7.26 -18.47
CA TRP A 268 4.25 -7.72 -18.60
C TRP A 268 5.08 -6.81 -19.50
N LEU A 269 4.51 -6.30 -20.59
CA LEU A 269 5.16 -5.30 -21.45
C LEU A 269 5.46 -4.02 -20.67
N MET A 270 4.52 -3.53 -19.86
CA MET A 270 4.73 -2.36 -19.01
C MET A 270 5.88 -2.57 -18.01
N LEU A 271 5.96 -3.76 -17.38
CA LEU A 271 7.08 -4.09 -16.47
C LEU A 271 8.42 -4.22 -17.21
N ALA A 272 8.44 -4.75 -18.43
CA ALA A 272 9.66 -4.84 -19.24
C ALA A 272 10.14 -3.45 -19.70
N VAL A 273 9.23 -2.61 -20.18
CA VAL A 273 9.50 -1.21 -20.58
C VAL A 273 10.00 -0.40 -19.39
N SER A 274 9.37 -0.51 -18.22
CA SER A 274 9.82 0.21 -17.02
C SER A 274 11.16 -0.29 -16.50
N LEU A 275 11.44 -1.60 -16.59
CA LEU A 275 12.75 -2.15 -16.23
C LEU A 275 13.85 -1.60 -17.15
N LEU A 276 13.62 -1.61 -18.47
CA LEU A 276 14.57 -1.04 -19.43
C LEU A 276 14.84 0.45 -19.18
N GLN A 277 13.78 1.21 -18.88
CA GLN A 277 13.85 2.66 -18.67
C GLN A 277 14.40 3.09 -17.30
N ALA A 278 14.19 2.31 -16.23
CA ALA A 278 14.49 2.72 -14.86
C ALA A 278 15.71 2.01 -14.25
N ALA A 279 16.15 0.88 -14.81
CA ALA A 279 17.27 0.11 -14.27
C ALA A 279 18.56 0.96 -14.14
N PRO A 280 19.35 0.79 -13.06
CA PRO A 280 20.53 1.59 -12.79
C PRO A 280 21.73 1.04 -13.58
N TRP A 281 21.64 1.04 -14.92
CA TRP A 281 22.61 0.44 -15.85
C TRP A 281 24.06 0.81 -15.54
N SER A 282 24.32 2.10 -15.29
CA SER A 282 25.64 2.62 -14.93
C SER A 282 26.16 2.07 -13.60
N ALA A 283 25.31 1.90 -12.58
CA ALA A 283 25.68 1.31 -11.30
C ALA A 283 25.97 -0.20 -11.39
N TRP A 284 25.47 -0.86 -12.44
CA TRP A 284 25.78 -2.26 -12.76
C TRP A 284 27.00 -2.41 -13.70
N ASN A 285 27.60 -1.31 -14.18
CA ASN A 285 28.64 -1.29 -15.20
C ASN A 285 28.18 -1.94 -16.53
N LEU A 286 26.92 -1.73 -16.90
CA LEU A 286 26.31 -2.20 -18.15
C LEU A 286 26.01 -1.02 -19.09
N PRO A 287 25.90 -1.27 -20.41
CA PRO A 287 25.40 -0.27 -21.35
C PRO A 287 24.01 0.23 -20.93
N ASP A 288 23.75 1.52 -21.12
CA ASP A 288 22.43 2.09 -20.89
C ASP A 288 21.44 1.55 -21.94
N LEU A 289 20.39 0.86 -21.46
CA LEU A 289 19.31 0.33 -22.29
C LEU A 289 18.00 1.11 -22.10
N SER A 290 18.07 2.32 -21.54
CA SER A 290 16.94 3.23 -21.45
C SER A 290 16.39 3.55 -22.85
N LEU A 291 15.07 3.58 -22.96
CA LEU A 291 14.38 3.65 -24.25
C LEU A 291 14.27 5.09 -24.76
N VAL A 292 14.16 6.05 -23.83
CA VAL A 292 14.09 7.48 -24.10
C VAL A 292 14.83 8.27 -23.01
N ALA A 293 15.39 9.41 -23.38
CA ALA A 293 15.89 10.39 -22.42
C ALA A 293 14.71 11.08 -21.71
N MET A 294 14.44 10.72 -20.46
CA MET A 294 13.38 11.30 -19.65
C MET A 294 13.79 11.40 -18.17
N ALA A 295 13.20 12.37 -17.46
CA ALA A 295 13.32 12.42 -16.00
C ALA A 295 12.54 11.26 -15.34
N PRO A 296 12.98 10.75 -14.17
CA PRO A 296 12.22 9.77 -13.40
C PRO A 296 10.79 10.27 -13.13
N PRO A 297 9.74 9.45 -13.32
CA PRO A 297 8.36 9.88 -13.09
C PRO A 297 8.15 10.33 -11.64
N ASP A 298 7.54 11.51 -11.44
CA ASP A 298 7.41 12.12 -10.12
C ASP A 298 6.62 11.24 -9.15
N LYS A 299 7.22 11.03 -7.97
CA LYS A 299 6.65 10.27 -6.87
C LYS A 299 5.63 11.07 -6.09
N GLY A 300 5.80 12.37 -5.93
CA GLY A 300 4.95 13.17 -5.05
C GLY A 300 3.50 13.20 -5.52
N HIS A 301 3.30 13.33 -6.83
CA HIS A 301 1.99 13.40 -7.49
C HIS A 301 1.53 12.05 -8.06
N VAL A 302 2.25 10.95 -7.78
CA VAL A 302 1.99 9.61 -8.36
C VAL A 302 1.82 9.71 -9.88
N ALA A 303 2.88 10.14 -10.57
CA ALA A 303 2.83 10.42 -12.01
C ALA A 303 2.24 9.24 -12.82
N PRO A 304 1.58 9.49 -13.97
CA PRO A 304 0.82 8.46 -14.69
C PRO A 304 1.57 7.15 -14.97
N LEU A 305 2.87 7.23 -15.26
CA LEU A 305 3.72 6.06 -15.46
C LEU A 305 3.92 5.23 -14.18
N ARG A 306 4.02 5.87 -13.00
CA ARG A 306 4.06 5.18 -11.69
C ARG A 306 2.73 4.48 -11.43
N LEU A 307 1.61 5.17 -11.68
CA LEU A 307 0.27 4.63 -11.49
C LEU A 307 0.01 3.41 -12.38
N LEU A 308 0.32 3.51 -13.67
CA LEU A 308 0.17 2.40 -14.62
C LEU A 308 1.10 1.22 -14.26
N HIS A 309 2.32 1.50 -13.81
CA HIS A 309 3.27 0.47 -13.35
C HIS A 309 2.78 -0.28 -12.12
N ILE A 310 2.37 0.42 -11.03
CA ILE A 310 1.84 -0.28 -9.85
C ILE A 310 0.54 -1.04 -10.15
N LEU A 311 -0.32 -0.51 -11.03
CA LEU A 311 -1.51 -1.22 -11.49
C LEU A 311 -1.17 -2.50 -12.27
N ALA A 312 -0.11 -2.49 -13.09
CA ALA A 312 0.38 -3.69 -13.77
C ALA A 312 0.92 -4.73 -12.78
N VAL A 313 1.71 -4.32 -11.77
CA VAL A 313 2.18 -5.18 -10.68
C VAL A 313 1.00 -5.81 -9.94
N ILE A 314 0.03 -4.99 -9.48
CA ILE A 314 -1.15 -5.46 -8.74
C ILE A 314 -2.00 -6.41 -9.58
N TYR A 315 -2.20 -6.12 -10.87
CA TYR A 315 -2.96 -6.98 -11.76
C TYR A 315 -2.32 -8.37 -11.92
N LEU A 316 -0.99 -8.44 -12.06
CA LEU A 316 -0.26 -9.71 -12.16
C LEU A 316 -0.27 -10.48 -10.82
N LEU A 317 -0.10 -9.80 -9.69
CA LEU A 317 -0.14 -10.41 -8.34
C LEU A 317 -1.53 -10.98 -8.02
N PHE A 318 -2.60 -10.21 -8.23
CA PHE A 318 -3.98 -10.63 -7.91
C PHE A 318 -4.65 -11.45 -9.03
N GLY A 319 -4.09 -11.47 -10.24
CA GLY A 319 -4.53 -12.34 -11.33
C GLY A 319 -3.93 -13.75 -11.29
N SER A 320 -2.91 -14.00 -10.47
CA SER A 320 -2.12 -15.25 -10.50
C SER A 320 -2.49 -16.23 -9.37
N PRO A 321 -3.06 -17.41 -9.68
CA PRO A 321 -3.30 -18.47 -8.69
C PRO A 321 -2.02 -18.99 -8.04
N ARG A 322 -0.87 -18.92 -8.74
CA ARG A 322 0.44 -19.33 -8.19
C ARG A 322 0.90 -18.37 -7.10
N VAL A 323 0.73 -17.06 -7.32
CA VAL A 323 1.02 -16.03 -6.31
C VAL A 323 0.09 -16.19 -5.11
N TYR A 324 -1.21 -16.44 -5.33
CA TYR A 324 -2.17 -16.76 -4.27
C TYR A 324 -1.68 -17.93 -3.41
N ALA A 325 -1.42 -19.09 -4.02
CA ALA A 325 -0.99 -20.28 -3.31
C ALA A 325 0.32 -20.05 -2.52
N LEU A 326 1.32 -19.40 -3.14
CA LEU A 326 2.61 -19.09 -2.52
C LEU A 326 2.45 -18.16 -1.31
N THR A 327 1.65 -17.10 -1.43
CA THR A 327 1.44 -16.12 -0.36
C THR A 327 0.46 -16.58 0.72
N THR A 328 -0.26 -17.69 0.50
CA THR A 328 -0.92 -18.47 1.57
C THR A 328 -0.07 -19.58 2.17
N SER A 329 1.15 -19.82 1.66
CA SER A 329 2.02 -20.91 2.11
C SER A 329 2.69 -20.59 3.46
N PRO A 330 2.85 -21.57 4.37
CA PRO A 330 3.65 -21.41 5.59
C PRO A 330 5.09 -20.92 5.33
N ARG A 331 5.64 -21.14 4.13
CA ARG A 331 6.98 -20.68 3.71
C ARG A 331 7.15 -19.17 3.79
N LEU A 332 6.10 -18.39 3.57
CA LEU A 332 6.12 -16.92 3.63
C LEU A 332 5.51 -16.36 4.92
N ARG A 333 5.27 -17.20 5.93
CA ARG A 333 4.68 -16.79 7.21
C ARG A 333 5.49 -15.69 7.90
N TRP A 334 6.82 -15.67 7.77
CA TRP A 334 7.66 -14.62 8.35
C TRP A 334 7.39 -13.23 7.74
N LEU A 335 7.16 -13.15 6.42
CA LEU A 335 6.66 -11.93 5.76
C LEU A 335 5.25 -11.58 6.21
N GLU A 336 4.37 -12.58 6.35
CA GLU A 336 3.02 -12.38 6.87
C GLU A 336 3.04 -11.73 8.27
N LEU A 337 3.92 -12.18 9.17
CA LEU A 337 4.10 -11.57 10.49
C LEU A 337 4.54 -10.10 10.38
N CYS A 338 5.49 -9.80 9.49
CA CYS A 338 5.95 -8.42 9.25
C CYS A 338 4.80 -7.51 8.79
N GLY A 339 3.95 -7.96 7.86
CA GLY A 339 2.78 -7.19 7.43
C GLY A 339 1.68 -7.09 8.49
N ARG A 340 1.48 -8.14 9.28
CA ARG A 340 0.52 -8.17 10.40
C ARG A 340 0.83 -7.09 11.44
N HIS A 341 2.12 -6.91 11.76
CA HIS A 341 2.65 -5.92 12.69
C HIS A 341 3.28 -4.72 11.96
N SER A 342 2.69 -4.33 10.82
CA SER A 342 3.30 -3.38 9.89
C SER A 342 3.63 -2.00 10.45
N LEU A 343 2.95 -1.52 11.49
CA LEU A 343 3.24 -0.20 12.06
C LEU A 343 4.50 -0.24 12.93
N GLU A 344 4.62 -1.28 13.74
CA GLU A 344 5.75 -1.52 14.63
C GLU A 344 7.02 -1.84 13.83
N VAL A 345 6.88 -2.70 12.80
CA VAL A 345 7.97 -3.09 11.90
C VAL A 345 8.41 -1.91 11.03
N PHE A 346 7.48 -1.09 10.52
CA PHE A 346 7.81 0.16 9.82
C PHE A 346 8.61 1.12 10.70
N ALA A 347 8.18 1.32 11.95
CA ALA A 347 8.83 2.24 12.87
C ALA A 347 10.27 1.79 13.22
N LEU A 348 10.47 0.50 13.51
CA LEU A 348 11.82 -0.04 13.69
C LEU A 348 12.66 0.08 12.40
N GLY A 349 12.07 -0.20 11.24
CA GLY A 349 12.75 -0.04 9.94
C GLY A 349 13.21 1.40 9.69
N CYS A 350 12.38 2.41 10.00
CA CYS A 350 12.77 3.82 9.86
C CYS A 350 13.96 4.19 10.76
N LEU A 351 13.96 3.74 12.02
CA LEU A 351 15.07 3.99 12.95
C LEU A 351 16.34 3.22 12.54
N ALA A 352 16.20 1.97 12.09
CA ALA A 352 17.34 1.19 11.58
C ALA A 352 17.93 1.80 10.30
N ALA A 353 17.10 2.30 9.38
CA ALA A 353 17.54 2.97 8.16
C ALA A 353 18.20 4.33 8.46
N LEU A 354 17.70 5.06 9.47
CA LEU A 354 18.35 6.27 9.99
C LEU A 354 19.76 5.95 10.52
N ILE A 355 19.89 4.91 11.35
CA ILE A 355 21.17 4.45 11.88
C ILE A 355 22.12 4.08 10.73
N GLY A 356 21.68 3.26 9.77
CA GLY A 356 22.46 2.93 8.57
C GLY A 356 22.94 4.16 7.81
N ARG A 357 22.05 5.15 7.60
CA ARG A 357 22.36 6.42 6.93
C ARG A 357 23.41 7.25 7.67
N ILE A 358 23.34 7.39 8.99
CA ILE A 358 24.37 8.11 9.75
C ILE A 358 25.69 7.32 9.82
N SER A 359 25.64 5.98 9.90
CA SER A 359 26.84 5.14 9.84
C SER A 359 27.57 5.30 8.50
N TYR A 360 26.87 5.22 7.37
CA TYR A 360 27.50 5.40 6.04
C TYR A 360 28.04 6.82 5.84
N ARG A 361 27.41 7.84 6.46
CA ARG A 361 27.88 9.22 6.43
C ARG A 361 29.12 9.46 7.31
N THR A 362 29.31 8.64 8.34
CA THR A 362 30.43 8.76 9.29
C THR A 362 31.64 7.92 8.85
N PHE A 363 31.41 6.72 8.32
CA PHE A 363 32.45 5.72 8.03
C PHE A 363 32.58 5.37 6.53
N GLY A 364 31.75 5.96 5.66
CA GLY A 364 31.63 5.58 4.26
C GLY A 364 30.79 4.30 4.05
N PRO A 365 30.18 4.10 2.86
CA PRO A 365 29.37 2.93 2.54
C PRO A 365 30.23 1.70 2.19
N THR A 366 31.10 1.25 3.10
CA THR A 366 31.99 0.10 2.86
C THR A 366 31.22 -1.23 2.83
N TRP A 367 31.66 -2.21 2.02
CA TRP A 367 30.98 -3.51 1.89
C TRP A 367 30.66 -4.20 3.22
N PRO A 368 31.58 -4.32 4.20
CA PRO A 368 31.26 -4.92 5.51
C PRO A 368 30.19 -4.15 6.27
N LEU A 369 30.22 -2.82 6.24
CA LEU A 369 29.21 -1.99 6.88
C LEU A 369 27.84 -2.11 6.18
N GLN A 370 27.83 -2.19 4.84
CA GLN A 370 26.61 -2.43 4.09
C GLN A 370 25.97 -3.77 4.47
N VAL A 371 26.74 -4.86 4.45
CA VAL A 371 26.25 -6.19 4.86
C VAL A 371 25.76 -6.17 6.31
N GLY A 372 26.55 -5.63 7.23
CA GLY A 372 26.21 -5.56 8.65
C GLY A 372 24.91 -4.79 8.91
N VAL A 373 24.75 -3.59 8.35
CA VAL A 373 23.54 -2.77 8.51
C VAL A 373 22.30 -3.46 7.95
N ASN A 374 22.38 -4.02 6.73
CA ASN A 374 21.20 -4.67 6.12
C ASN A 374 20.82 -5.95 6.87
N VAL A 375 21.79 -6.83 7.19
CA VAL A 375 21.52 -8.08 7.92
C VAL A 375 20.96 -7.79 9.31
N ALA A 376 21.57 -6.88 10.06
CA ALA A 376 21.09 -6.53 11.41
C ALA A 376 19.71 -5.87 11.38
N GLY A 377 19.46 -4.93 10.45
CA GLY A 377 18.16 -4.26 10.32
C GLY A 377 17.04 -5.21 9.92
N LEU A 378 17.26 -6.03 8.88
CA LEU A 378 16.28 -7.03 8.45
C LEU A 378 16.02 -8.08 9.54
N ALA A 379 17.06 -8.57 10.21
CA ALA A 379 16.92 -9.53 11.30
C ALA A 379 16.13 -8.93 12.47
N ALA A 380 16.41 -7.68 12.87
CA ALA A 380 15.68 -6.99 13.93
C ALA A 380 14.19 -6.77 13.58
N MET A 381 13.89 -6.38 12.33
CA MET A 381 12.51 -6.22 11.84
C MET A 381 11.73 -7.54 11.87
N ILE A 382 12.34 -8.64 11.43
CA ILE A 382 11.73 -9.98 11.43
C ILE A 382 11.57 -10.51 12.86
N ALA A 383 12.57 -10.32 13.72
CA ALA A 383 12.53 -10.72 15.13
C ALA A 383 11.44 -9.96 15.91
N LEU A 384 11.30 -8.65 15.69
CA LEU A 384 10.21 -7.85 16.27
C LEU A 384 8.84 -8.39 15.85
N ALA A 385 8.65 -8.67 14.56
CA ALA A 385 7.40 -9.22 14.04
C ALA A 385 7.05 -10.58 14.70
N TRP A 386 8.03 -11.45 14.88
CA TRP A 386 7.87 -12.74 15.54
C TRP A 386 7.56 -12.60 17.04
N PHE A 387 8.27 -11.72 17.74
CA PHE A 387 8.04 -11.43 19.15
C PHE A 387 6.62 -10.90 19.40
N LEU A 388 6.14 -9.97 18.56
CA LEU A 388 4.81 -9.40 18.68
C LEU A 388 3.70 -10.42 18.39
N ASP A 389 3.84 -11.27 17.37
CA ASP A 389 2.87 -12.34 17.08
C ASP A 389 2.86 -13.40 18.20
N ARG A 390 4.03 -13.75 18.76
CA ARG A 390 4.13 -14.65 19.93
C ARG A 390 3.47 -14.05 21.17
N ARG A 391 3.74 -12.77 21.50
CA ARG A 391 3.11 -12.08 22.62
C ARG A 391 1.59 -12.00 22.44
N ALA A 392 1.11 -11.67 21.24
CA ALA A 392 -0.32 -11.59 20.94
C ALA A 392 -1.03 -12.95 21.08
N ARG A 393 -0.36 -14.07 20.75
CA ARG A 393 -0.89 -15.42 21.01
C ARG A 393 -0.97 -15.74 22.49
N LEU A 394 0.08 -15.43 23.26
CA LEU A 394 0.12 -15.70 24.70
C LEU A 394 -0.94 -14.89 25.46
N SER A 395 -1.15 -13.62 25.11
CA SER A 395 -2.23 -12.79 25.68
C SER A 395 -3.65 -13.16 25.18
N ALA A 396 -3.78 -14.15 24.30
CA ALA A 396 -5.04 -14.66 23.79
C ALA A 396 -5.25 -16.16 24.13
N ALA A 397 -4.33 -16.77 24.87
CA ALA A 397 -4.56 -18.04 25.52
C ALA A 397 -5.48 -17.81 26.75
N PRO A 398 -6.49 -18.68 26.98
CA PRO A 398 -7.40 -18.57 28.11
C PRO A 398 -6.72 -18.89 29.45
#